data_AF-A0A1X2H231-F1
#
_entry.id   AF-A0A1X2H231-F1
#
_cell.length_a   1.000
_cell.length_b   1.000
_cell.length_c   1.000
_cell.angle_alpha   90.00
_cell.angle_beta   90.00
_cell.angle_gamma   90.00
#
_symmetry.space_group_name_H-M   'P 1'
#
loop_
_entity.id
_entity.type
_entity.pdbx_description
1 polymer ?
#
loop_
_entity_poly.entity_id
_entity_poly.type
_entity_poly.pdbx_seq_one_letter_code
_entity_poly.pdbx_strand_id
1 'polypeptide(L)'
;MPHKRAKGKARQLQKEDYDRPIEATKKPSDDTPKAFARLMRYKEEEAKKRQEKKEKKNETQADKNKIEILPGERLKDFTRRVDQQFQADYHSAARAARPKSASKRRNEEQRKLKKRAKIEKQQELYGGRDFDDLRDEVKFGEVADAPPVFKRIPKVRGKEKQMLVKQQLQEQQRKHLEQQKTQVGYESSEDENMKALKKSHKQKAQNLSAASRKVIDQERERAIELYRARKAQKMSAAGLTPLSK
;
A
#
# COMPACT_ATOMS: atom_id res chain seq x y z
N MET A 1 25.37 26.85 6.27
CA MET A 1 24.05 26.24 6.59
C MET A 1 24.13 24.72 6.58
N PRO A 2 23.99 24.04 7.74
CA PRO A 2 24.23 22.61 7.86
C PRO A 2 22.94 21.78 7.75
N HIS A 3 22.44 21.53 6.54
CA HIS A 3 21.24 20.69 6.32
C HIS A 3 21.52 19.22 5.99
N LYS A 4 22.79 18.78 5.98
CA LYS A 4 23.16 17.40 5.59
C LYS A 4 23.19 16.37 6.74
N ARG A 5 23.24 16.78 8.01
CA ARG A 5 23.35 15.85 9.17
C ARG A 5 22.02 15.23 9.65
N ALA A 6 20.87 15.83 9.33
CA ALA A 6 19.57 15.36 9.81
C ALA A 6 19.19 13.96 9.29
N LYS A 7 19.65 13.57 8.08
CA LYS A 7 19.33 12.27 7.49
C LYS A 7 20.17 11.11 8.06
N GLY A 8 21.35 11.40 8.60
CA GLY A 8 22.22 10.39 9.24
C GLY A 8 21.63 9.87 10.54
N LYS A 9 21.23 10.80 11.44
CA LYS A 9 20.56 10.45 12.70
C LYS A 9 19.24 9.70 12.47
N ALA A 10 18.45 10.11 11.48
CA ALA A 10 17.20 9.41 11.14
C ALA A 10 17.45 7.96 10.66
N ARG A 11 18.54 7.71 9.92
CA ARG A 11 18.92 6.35 9.50
C ARG A 11 19.50 5.51 10.65
N GLN A 12 20.23 6.13 11.58
CA GLN A 12 20.73 5.46 12.78
C GLN A 12 19.58 5.04 13.71
N LEU A 13 18.63 5.94 13.97
CA LEU A 13 17.42 5.62 14.75
C LEU A 13 16.61 4.49 14.10
N GLN A 14 16.48 4.50 12.77
CA GLN A 14 15.83 3.39 12.06
C GLN A 14 16.60 2.08 12.20
N LYS A 15 17.94 2.09 12.12
CA LYS A 15 18.74 0.86 12.33
C LYS A 15 18.61 0.34 13.76
N GLU A 16 18.67 1.21 14.76
CA GLU A 16 18.48 0.83 16.16
C GLU A 16 17.11 0.23 16.43
N ASP A 17 16.05 0.72 15.78
CA ASP A 17 14.71 0.12 15.88
C ASP A 17 14.62 -1.27 15.21
N TYR A 18 15.46 -1.56 14.22
CA TYR A 18 15.54 -2.87 13.57
C TYR A 18 16.41 -3.88 14.35
N ASP A 19 17.47 -3.40 15.01
CA ASP A 19 18.46 -4.23 15.73
C ASP A 19 18.11 -4.46 17.21
N ARG A 20 16.99 -3.92 17.71
CA ARG A 20 16.53 -4.21 19.07
C ARG A 20 16.25 -5.71 19.23
N PRO A 21 16.84 -6.37 20.25
CA PRO A 21 16.51 -7.75 20.55
C PRO A 21 15.00 -7.85 20.84
N ILE A 22 14.33 -8.79 20.18
CA ILE A 22 12.91 -9.04 20.40
C ILE A 22 12.79 -9.57 21.83
N GLU A 23 12.28 -8.75 22.74
CA GLU A 23 11.94 -9.20 24.09
C GLU A 23 10.99 -10.40 23.98
N ALA A 24 11.33 -11.48 24.69
CA ALA A 24 10.63 -12.76 24.65
C ALA A 24 9.27 -12.68 25.38
N THR A 25 8.44 -11.71 25.03
CA THR A 25 7.06 -11.64 25.51
C THR A 25 6.20 -12.51 24.59
N LYS A 26 5.80 -13.66 25.16
CA LYS A 26 4.89 -14.69 24.62
C LYS A 26 5.32 -15.22 23.24
N LYS A 27 5.88 -16.44 23.24
CA LYS A 27 6.04 -17.22 22.00
C LYS A 27 4.68 -17.23 21.28
N PRO A 28 4.60 -16.77 20.02
CA PRO A 28 3.36 -16.91 19.25
C PRO A 28 3.01 -18.40 19.23
N SER A 29 1.72 -18.73 19.33
CA SER A 29 1.26 -20.11 19.16
C SER A 29 1.88 -20.69 17.89
N ASP A 30 2.43 -21.91 17.97
CA ASP A 30 3.25 -22.55 16.92
C ASP A 30 2.54 -22.62 15.56
N ASP A 31 1.22 -22.43 15.55
CA ASP A 31 0.34 -22.47 14.37
C ASP A 31 0.20 -21.12 13.62
N THR A 32 0.80 -20.03 14.11
CA THR A 32 0.71 -18.71 13.46
C THR A 32 1.96 -18.38 12.64
N PRO A 33 1.83 -18.08 11.33
CA PRO A 33 2.99 -17.75 10.51
C PRO A 33 3.66 -16.46 11.03
N LYS A 34 4.99 -16.48 11.13
CA LYS A 34 5.81 -15.40 11.72
C LYS A 34 5.50 -14.01 11.17
N ALA A 35 5.20 -13.90 9.87
CA ALA A 35 4.82 -12.64 9.22
C ALA A 35 3.47 -12.10 9.73
N PHE A 36 2.51 -12.99 10.01
CA PHE A 36 1.21 -12.62 10.56
C PHE A 36 1.32 -12.18 12.02
N ALA A 37 2.07 -12.91 12.84
CA ALA A 37 2.35 -12.52 14.23
C ALA A 37 2.98 -11.11 14.31
N ARG A 38 3.91 -10.81 13.39
CA ARG A 38 4.52 -9.47 13.29
C ARG A 38 3.49 -8.39 12.95
N LEU A 39 2.59 -8.65 12.01
CA LEU A 39 1.54 -7.69 11.61
C LEU A 39 0.55 -7.42 12.75
N MET A 40 0.17 -8.46 13.50
CA MET A 40 -0.70 -8.33 14.67
C MET A 40 -0.06 -7.48 15.77
N ARG A 41 1.23 -7.69 16.06
CA ARG A 41 1.98 -6.84 17.00
C ARG A 41 2.00 -5.37 16.59
N TYR A 42 2.22 -5.06 15.31
CA TYR A 42 2.15 -3.67 14.83
C TYR A 42 0.77 -3.05 15.05
N LYS A 43 -0.32 -3.80 14.80
CA LYS A 43 -1.68 -3.32 15.06
C LYS A 43 -1.93 -3.06 16.54
N GLU A 44 -1.46 -3.97 17.41
CA GLU A 44 -1.56 -3.81 18.87
C GLU A 44 -0.78 -2.59 19.36
N GLU A 45 0.43 -2.37 18.87
CA GLU A 45 1.24 -1.18 19.19
C GLU A 45 0.58 0.11 18.72
N GLU A 46 0.00 0.13 17.51
CA GLU A 46 -0.74 1.28 17.02
C GLU A 46 -1.99 1.55 17.86
N ALA A 47 -2.71 0.51 18.28
CA ALA A 47 -3.87 0.63 19.14
C ALA A 47 -3.49 1.20 20.52
N LYS A 48 -2.43 0.69 21.15
CA LYS A 48 -1.86 1.21 22.40
C LYS A 48 -1.46 2.67 22.26
N LYS A 49 -0.69 3.03 21.22
CA LYS A 49 -0.31 4.43 20.93
C LYS A 49 -1.52 5.35 20.72
N ARG A 50 -2.63 4.84 20.18
CA ARG A 50 -3.88 5.61 20.05
C ARG A 50 -4.59 5.79 21.38
N GLN A 51 -4.62 4.77 22.23
CA GLN A 51 -5.18 4.83 23.59
C GLN A 51 -4.37 5.79 24.46
N GLU A 52 -3.05 5.66 24.53
CA GLU A 52 -2.16 6.56 25.26
C GLU A 52 -2.32 8.03 24.82
N LYS A 53 -2.52 8.27 23.51
CA LYS A 53 -2.79 9.62 22.99
C LYS A 53 -4.14 10.17 23.41
N LYS A 54 -5.16 9.32 23.59
CA LYS A 54 -6.47 9.74 24.09
C LYS A 54 -6.40 10.03 25.59
N GLU A 55 -5.75 9.16 26.35
CA GLU A 55 -5.52 9.35 27.79
C GLU A 55 -4.73 10.63 28.07
N LYS A 56 -3.59 10.85 27.39
CA LYS A 56 -2.82 12.10 27.52
C LYS A 56 -3.60 13.35 27.12
N LYS A 57 -4.54 13.25 26.17
CA LYS A 57 -5.42 14.37 25.79
C LYS A 57 -6.47 14.66 26.87
N ASN A 58 -7.02 13.61 27.48
CA ASN A 58 -8.00 13.75 28.55
C ASN A 58 -7.34 14.29 29.82
N GLU A 59 -6.14 13.81 30.16
CA GLU A 59 -5.32 14.34 31.27
C GLU A 59 -4.98 15.82 31.06
N THR A 60 -4.44 16.18 29.88
CA THR A 60 -4.12 17.59 29.59
C THR A 60 -5.35 18.50 29.53
N GLN A 61 -6.54 17.98 29.21
CA GLN A 61 -7.80 18.75 29.32
C GLN A 61 -8.26 18.91 30.78
N ALA A 62 -8.13 17.88 31.61
CA ALA A 62 -8.43 17.98 33.04
C ALA A 62 -7.49 18.98 33.75
N ASP A 63 -6.20 18.99 33.39
CA ASP A 63 -5.21 19.92 33.94
C ASP A 63 -5.44 21.37 33.48
N LYS A 64 -6.02 21.58 32.30
CA LYS A 64 -6.43 22.93 31.81
C LYS A 64 -7.59 23.53 32.59
N ASN A 65 -8.43 22.69 33.20
CA ASN A 65 -9.59 23.14 33.96
C ASN A 65 -9.27 23.42 35.45
N LYS A 66 -8.06 23.06 35.92
CA LYS A 66 -7.60 23.25 37.31
C LYS A 66 -6.42 24.21 37.37
N ILE A 67 -6.66 25.47 36.99
CA ILE A 67 -5.64 26.52 37.07
C ILE A 67 -5.90 27.33 38.34
N GLU A 68 -5.40 26.81 39.45
CA GLU A 68 -5.41 27.47 40.75
C GLU A 68 -3.99 27.91 41.12
N ILE A 69 -3.87 28.94 41.95
CA ILE A 69 -2.60 29.41 42.49
C ILE A 69 -2.10 28.36 43.49
N LEU A 70 -0.89 27.85 43.30
CA LEU A 70 -0.32 26.86 44.21
C LEU A 70 0.10 27.52 45.53
N PRO A 71 0.03 26.81 46.68
CA PRO A 71 0.47 27.36 47.95
C PRO A 71 1.97 27.71 47.89
N GLY A 72 2.30 28.97 48.19
CA GLY A 72 3.67 29.49 48.12
C GLY A 72 4.14 29.97 46.74
N GLU A 73 3.30 29.86 45.70
CA GLU A 73 3.59 30.41 44.37
C GLU A 73 3.42 31.93 44.36
N ARG A 74 4.39 32.65 43.78
CA ARG A 74 4.25 34.09 43.53
C ARG A 74 3.30 34.30 42.36
N LEU A 75 2.53 35.40 42.40
CA LEU A 75 1.57 35.72 41.32
C LEU A 75 2.21 35.75 39.93
N LYS A 76 3.47 36.20 39.82
CA LYS A 76 4.23 36.22 38.57
C LYS A 76 4.55 34.83 38.01
N ASP A 77 4.79 33.85 38.87
CA ASP A 77 5.06 32.48 38.44
C ASP A 77 3.78 31.78 38.00
N PHE A 78 2.67 32.06 38.70
CA PHE A 78 1.34 31.64 38.30
C PHE A 78 0.99 32.14 36.90
N THR A 79 1.11 33.44 36.63
CA THR A 79 0.80 34.00 35.30
C THR A 79 1.66 33.39 34.20
N ARG A 80 2.97 33.18 34.45
CA ARG A 80 3.86 32.49 33.50
C ARG A 80 3.41 31.06 33.21
N ARG A 81 2.94 30.32 34.21
CA ARG A 81 2.43 28.94 34.06
C ARG A 81 1.13 28.92 33.25
N VAL A 82 0.20 29.84 33.54
CA VAL A 82 -1.03 30.03 32.76
C VAL A 82 -0.70 30.32 31.29
N ASP A 83 0.19 31.27 31.03
CA ASP A 83 0.60 31.64 29.67
C ASP A 83 1.19 30.45 28.90
N GLN A 84 2.06 29.67 29.54
CA GLN A 84 2.66 28.48 28.92
C GLN A 84 1.61 27.41 28.58
N GLN A 85 0.64 27.19 29.48
CA GLN A 85 -0.42 26.20 29.29
C GLN A 85 -1.35 26.55 28.14
N PHE A 86 -1.67 27.84 27.98
CA PHE A 86 -2.52 28.33 26.89
C PHE A 86 -1.77 28.71 25.61
N GLN A 87 -0.43 28.77 25.63
CA GLN A 87 0.37 29.21 24.50
C GLN A 87 0.07 28.41 23.22
N ALA A 88 -0.07 27.09 23.33
CA ALA A 88 -0.37 26.22 22.19
C ALA A 88 -1.76 26.50 21.61
N ASP A 89 -2.76 26.69 22.47
CA ASP A 89 -4.13 26.98 22.07
C ASP A 89 -4.21 28.37 21.43
N TYR A 90 -3.55 29.36 22.02
CA TYR A 90 -3.42 30.71 21.45
C TYR A 90 -2.77 30.67 20.06
N HIS A 91 -1.65 29.97 19.89
CA HIS A 91 -1.01 29.81 18.58
C HIS A 91 -1.92 29.08 17.58
N SER A 92 -2.70 28.10 18.03
CA SER A 92 -3.63 27.37 17.17
C SER A 92 -4.80 28.25 16.72
N ALA A 93 -5.39 29.03 17.63
CA ALA A 93 -6.45 29.98 17.36
C ALA A 93 -5.96 31.11 16.45
N ALA A 94 -4.77 31.66 16.73
CA ALA A 94 -4.15 32.68 15.90
C ALA A 94 -3.87 32.17 14.47
N ARG A 95 -3.46 30.91 14.31
CA ARG A 95 -3.29 30.28 12.98
C ARG A 95 -4.62 30.03 12.29
N ALA A 96 -5.67 29.66 13.02
CA ALA A 96 -7.01 29.44 12.49
C ALA A 96 -7.68 30.74 12.03
N ALA A 97 -7.51 31.82 12.80
CA ALA A 97 -8.05 33.14 12.50
C ALA A 97 -7.35 33.81 11.31
N ARG A 98 -6.08 33.48 11.05
CA ARG A 98 -5.34 34.01 9.90
C ARG A 98 -6.01 33.56 8.59
N PRO A 99 -6.47 34.49 7.73
CA PRO A 99 -7.04 34.13 6.45
C PRO A 99 -5.99 33.39 5.61
N LYS A 100 -6.33 32.19 5.14
CA LYS A 100 -5.51 31.49 4.16
C LYS A 100 -5.39 32.35 2.89
N SER A 101 -4.17 32.51 2.37
CA SER A 101 -3.95 33.22 1.10
C SER A 101 -4.75 32.56 -0.04
N ALA A 102 -5.16 33.37 -1.02
CA ALA A 102 -5.93 32.91 -2.18
C ALA A 102 -5.24 31.73 -2.90
N SER A 103 -3.92 31.78 -3.05
CA SER A 103 -3.12 30.69 -3.63
C SER A 103 -3.22 29.38 -2.84
N LYS A 104 -3.20 29.43 -1.49
CA LYS A 104 -3.36 28.23 -0.65
C LYS A 104 -4.77 27.65 -0.76
N ARG A 105 -5.81 28.50 -0.80
CA ARG A 105 -7.21 28.08 -1.01
C ARG A 105 -7.37 27.35 -2.35
N ARG A 106 -6.90 27.97 -3.44
CA ARG A 106 -6.93 27.38 -4.80
C ARG A 106 -6.20 26.04 -4.87
N ASN A 107 -5.02 25.94 -4.25
CA ASN A 107 -4.26 24.68 -4.23
C ASN A 107 -4.96 23.58 -3.42
N GLU A 108 -5.61 23.92 -2.31
CA GLU A 108 -6.37 22.98 -1.50
C GLU A 108 -7.61 22.47 -2.24
N GLU A 109 -8.34 23.37 -2.90
CA GLU A 109 -9.48 23.05 -3.77
C GLU A 109 -9.06 22.15 -4.94
N GLN A 110 -7.97 22.49 -5.65
CA GLN A 110 -7.42 21.63 -6.71
C GLN A 110 -7.04 20.24 -6.19
N ARG A 111 -6.48 20.14 -4.98
CA ARG A 111 -6.18 18.84 -4.36
C ARG A 111 -7.46 18.06 -4.03
N LYS A 112 -8.50 18.72 -3.52
CA LYS A 112 -9.81 18.10 -3.25
C LYS A 112 -10.48 17.64 -4.54
N LEU A 113 -10.48 18.47 -5.58
CA LEU A 113 -11.00 18.13 -6.91
C LEU A 113 -10.25 16.93 -7.51
N LYS A 114 -8.91 16.92 -7.48
CA LYS A 114 -8.12 15.77 -7.94
C LYS A 114 -8.41 14.48 -7.17
N LYS A 115 -8.69 14.57 -5.86
CA LYS A 115 -9.09 13.40 -5.06
C LYS A 115 -10.48 12.90 -5.46
N ARG A 116 -11.45 13.81 -5.59
CA ARG A 116 -12.81 13.48 -6.05
C ARG A 116 -12.80 12.87 -7.44
N ALA A 117 -12.13 13.49 -8.41
CA ALA A 117 -12.00 12.98 -9.76
C ALA A 117 -11.30 11.61 -9.83
N LYS A 118 -10.39 11.30 -8.89
CA LYS A 118 -9.81 9.95 -8.79
C LYS A 118 -10.82 8.92 -8.29
N ILE A 119 -11.62 9.30 -7.30
CA ILE A 119 -12.67 8.43 -6.74
C ILE A 119 -13.76 8.21 -7.79
N GLU A 120 -14.21 9.28 -8.44
CA GLU A 120 -15.20 9.25 -9.52
C GLU A 120 -14.71 8.42 -10.69
N LYS A 121 -13.46 8.62 -11.16
CA LYS A 121 -12.89 7.76 -12.20
C LYS A 121 -12.81 6.28 -11.79
N GLN A 122 -12.56 5.99 -10.51
CA GLN A 122 -12.62 4.62 -10.02
C GLN A 122 -14.05 4.10 -10.00
N GLN A 123 -15.02 4.92 -9.61
CA GLN A 123 -16.44 4.57 -9.64
C GLN A 123 -16.95 4.38 -11.07
N GLU A 124 -16.53 5.18 -12.04
CA GLU A 124 -16.87 5.01 -13.46
C GLU A 124 -16.23 3.76 -14.04
N LEU A 125 -14.93 3.55 -13.79
CA LEU A 125 -14.19 2.42 -14.36
C LEU A 125 -14.65 1.08 -13.79
N TYR A 126 -15.00 1.04 -12.51
CA TYR A 126 -15.45 -0.17 -11.82
C TYR A 126 -16.97 -0.16 -11.53
N GLY A 127 -17.71 0.77 -12.15
CA GLY A 127 -19.17 0.91 -12.04
C GLY A 127 -19.73 1.14 -10.63
N GLY A 128 -18.90 1.42 -9.63
CA GLY A 128 -19.29 1.43 -8.22
C GLY A 128 -19.82 0.07 -7.72
N ARG A 129 -19.69 -0.99 -8.52
CA ARG A 129 -19.99 -2.37 -8.13
C ARG A 129 -18.78 -2.91 -7.39
N ASP A 130 -18.96 -3.26 -6.14
CA ASP A 130 -17.96 -4.01 -5.41
C ASP A 130 -17.71 -5.35 -6.14
N PHE A 131 -16.49 -5.90 -6.01
CA PHE A 131 -16.11 -7.17 -6.67
C PHE A 131 -17.06 -8.34 -6.35
N ASP A 132 -17.91 -8.20 -5.33
CA ASP A 132 -18.91 -9.18 -4.93
C ASP A 132 -20.21 -9.12 -5.77
N ASP A 133 -20.51 -7.99 -6.44
CA ASP A 133 -21.67 -7.82 -7.33
C ASP A 133 -21.35 -8.14 -8.81
N LEU A 134 -20.07 -8.41 -9.14
CA LEU A 134 -19.69 -8.91 -10.46
C LEU A 134 -20.08 -10.38 -10.59
N ARG A 135 -21.28 -10.64 -11.07
CA ARG A 135 -21.62 -11.95 -11.65
C ARG A 135 -20.94 -12.06 -13.01
N ASP A 136 -19.96 -12.94 -13.10
CA ASP A 136 -19.28 -13.30 -14.35
C ASP A 136 -20.25 -14.06 -15.26
N GLU A 137 -21.04 -13.33 -16.03
CA GLU A 137 -21.80 -13.89 -17.16
C GLU A 137 -20.83 -14.20 -18.31
N VAL A 138 -20.00 -15.23 -18.13
CA VAL A 138 -19.07 -15.69 -19.17
C VAL A 138 -19.88 -16.34 -20.30
N LYS A 139 -20.09 -15.60 -21.39
CA LYS A 139 -20.59 -16.17 -22.65
C LYS A 139 -19.50 -17.04 -23.26
N PHE A 140 -19.59 -18.35 -23.03
CA PHE A 140 -18.74 -19.33 -23.69
C PHE A 140 -18.96 -19.29 -25.21
N GLY A 141 -17.96 -18.82 -25.96
CA GLY A 141 -18.01 -18.77 -27.43
C GLY A 141 -17.39 -17.51 -28.05
N GLU A 142 -17.23 -16.43 -27.29
CA GLU A 142 -16.44 -15.28 -27.75
C GLU A 142 -14.95 -15.63 -27.62
N VAL A 143 -14.31 -15.90 -28.76
CA VAL A 143 -12.86 -16.01 -28.86
C VAL A 143 -12.30 -14.66 -28.45
N ALA A 144 -11.56 -14.63 -27.34
CA ALA A 144 -10.97 -13.41 -26.81
C ALA A 144 -10.20 -12.66 -27.93
N ASP A 145 -10.59 -11.41 -28.17
CA ASP A 145 -9.85 -10.54 -29.07
C ASP A 145 -8.37 -10.56 -28.70
N ALA A 146 -7.52 -10.66 -29.74
CA ALA A 146 -6.08 -10.73 -29.57
C ALA A 146 -5.59 -9.62 -28.61
N PRO A 147 -4.67 -9.93 -27.68
CA PRO A 147 -4.26 -8.97 -26.68
C PRO A 147 -3.80 -7.67 -27.34
N PRO A 148 -4.16 -6.49 -26.79
CA PRO A 148 -3.87 -5.22 -27.41
C PRO A 148 -2.36 -5.06 -27.59
N VAL A 149 -1.92 -5.05 -28.85
CA VAL A 149 -0.52 -4.85 -29.19
C VAL A 149 -0.22 -3.36 -29.12
N PHE A 150 0.68 -2.96 -28.23
CA PHE A 150 1.12 -1.57 -28.11
C PHE A 150 1.87 -1.13 -29.38
N LYS A 151 1.17 -0.53 -30.33
CA LYS A 151 1.76 0.04 -31.55
C LYS A 151 2.56 1.33 -31.30
N ARG A 152 2.40 1.95 -30.13
CA ARG A 152 3.04 3.22 -29.80
C ARG A 152 4.33 2.98 -29.01
N ILE A 153 5.44 3.25 -29.68
CA ILE A 153 6.76 3.33 -29.04
C ILE A 153 6.74 4.50 -28.03
N PRO A 154 7.19 4.31 -26.78
CA PRO A 154 7.20 5.36 -25.78
C PRO A 154 8.03 6.56 -26.26
N LYS A 155 7.49 7.78 -26.08
CA LYS A 155 8.11 9.03 -26.54
C LYS A 155 9.25 9.40 -25.60
N VAL A 156 10.46 8.96 -25.91
CA VAL A 156 11.69 9.31 -25.18
C VAL A 156 11.99 10.81 -25.34
N ARG A 157 12.27 11.50 -24.23
CA ARG A 157 12.61 12.94 -24.20
C ARG A 157 14.08 13.12 -23.77
N GLY A 158 14.78 14.05 -24.42
CA GLY A 158 16.17 14.40 -24.07
C GLY A 158 17.24 13.64 -24.87
N LYS A 159 18.47 13.61 -24.33
CA LYS A 159 19.66 13.00 -24.96
C LYS A 159 19.51 11.50 -25.26
N GLU A 160 18.59 10.84 -24.55
CA GLU A 160 18.23 9.44 -24.78
C GLU A 160 17.58 9.19 -26.14
N LYS A 161 16.97 10.20 -26.78
CA LYS A 161 16.39 10.04 -28.14
C LYS A 161 17.49 9.81 -29.20
N GLN A 162 18.65 10.44 -29.05
CA GLN A 162 19.79 10.23 -29.96
C GLN A 162 20.42 8.85 -29.76
N MET A 163 20.49 8.39 -28.52
CA MET A 163 20.95 7.03 -28.18
C MET A 163 19.98 5.97 -28.69
N LEU A 164 18.66 6.18 -28.55
CA LEU A 164 17.63 5.27 -29.04
C LEU A 164 17.62 5.19 -30.57
N VAL A 165 17.80 6.31 -31.27
CA VAL A 165 17.91 6.33 -32.73
C VAL A 165 19.17 5.61 -33.20
N LYS A 166 20.31 5.79 -32.53
CA LYS A 166 21.55 5.03 -32.83
C LYS A 166 21.38 3.53 -32.55
N GLN A 167 20.73 3.16 -31.44
CA GLN A 167 20.41 1.78 -31.11
C GLN A 167 19.44 1.16 -32.12
N GLN A 168 18.43 1.88 -32.58
CA GLN A 168 17.50 1.41 -33.61
C GLN A 168 18.18 1.24 -34.97
N LEU A 169 19.09 2.14 -35.34
CA LEU A 169 19.88 2.00 -36.56
C LEU A 169 20.79 0.76 -36.49
N GLN A 170 21.43 0.53 -35.34
CA GLN A 170 22.22 -0.67 -35.08
C GLN A 170 21.37 -1.94 -35.04
N GLU A 171 20.17 -1.89 -34.46
CA GLU A 171 19.23 -3.02 -34.47
C GLU A 171 18.71 -3.33 -35.86
N GLN A 172 18.48 -2.33 -36.71
CA GLN A 172 18.09 -2.56 -38.11
C GLN A 172 19.24 -3.18 -38.91
N GLN A 173 20.47 -2.72 -38.70
CA GLN A 173 21.67 -3.34 -39.28
C GLN A 173 21.87 -4.78 -38.76
N ARG A 174 21.65 -5.03 -37.46
CA ARG A 174 21.69 -6.36 -36.86
C ARG A 174 20.60 -7.28 -37.38
N LYS A 175 19.37 -6.79 -37.53
CA LYS A 175 18.25 -7.56 -38.10
C LYS A 175 18.49 -7.90 -39.56
N HIS A 176 19.11 -7.01 -40.33
CA HIS A 176 19.50 -7.31 -41.71
C HIS A 176 20.59 -8.39 -41.79
N LEU A 177 21.50 -8.42 -40.79
CA LEU A 177 22.50 -9.49 -40.61
C LEU A 177 21.92 -10.78 -40.02
N GLU A 178 20.89 -10.71 -39.17
CA GLU A 178 20.20 -11.86 -38.57
C GLU A 178 19.22 -12.51 -39.55
N GLN A 179 18.58 -11.74 -40.43
CA GLN A 179 17.79 -12.30 -41.53
C GLN A 179 18.65 -13.12 -42.51
N GLN A 180 19.95 -12.85 -42.58
CA GLN A 180 20.91 -13.70 -43.29
C GLN A 180 21.36 -14.93 -42.47
N LYS A 181 21.13 -14.97 -41.15
CA LYS A 181 21.53 -16.07 -40.25
C LYS A 181 20.38 -16.97 -39.78
N THR A 182 19.13 -16.55 -39.94
CA THR A 182 17.93 -17.24 -39.44
C THR A 182 17.42 -18.36 -40.36
N GLN A 183 18.35 -19.19 -40.86
CA GLN A 183 18.02 -20.58 -41.18
C GLN A 183 18.31 -21.53 -40.01
N VAL A 184 18.91 -21.05 -38.90
CA VAL A 184 19.14 -21.87 -37.70
C VAL A 184 18.88 -21.03 -36.45
N GLY A 185 17.70 -21.20 -35.85
CA GLY A 185 17.26 -20.47 -34.66
C GLY A 185 17.92 -20.98 -33.38
N TYR A 186 18.28 -20.06 -32.48
CA TYR A 186 18.80 -20.35 -31.15
C TYR A 186 17.72 -19.96 -30.13
N GLU A 187 16.97 -20.94 -29.62
CA GLU A 187 16.08 -20.76 -28.47
C GLU A 187 16.93 -20.69 -27.18
N SER A 188 16.67 -19.72 -26.31
CA SER A 188 17.36 -19.60 -25.02
C SER A 188 16.96 -20.73 -24.08
N SER A 189 17.94 -21.43 -23.50
CA SER A 189 17.78 -22.65 -22.68
C SER A 189 16.94 -22.47 -21.40
N GLU A 190 16.76 -21.24 -20.92
CA GLU A 190 15.95 -20.96 -19.73
C GLU A 190 14.44 -21.02 -20.02
N ASP A 191 14.01 -20.67 -21.24
CA ASP A 191 12.60 -20.69 -21.63
C ASP A 191 12.10 -22.11 -21.95
N GLU A 192 12.97 -22.98 -22.45
CA GLU A 192 12.66 -24.39 -22.67
C GLU A 192 12.36 -25.12 -21.36
N ASN A 193 13.11 -24.84 -20.30
CA ASN A 193 12.91 -25.44 -18.97
C ASN A 193 11.56 -25.06 -18.37
N MET A 194 11.14 -23.80 -18.47
CA MET A 194 9.83 -23.36 -17.99
C MET A 194 8.68 -23.95 -18.83
N LYS A 195 8.90 -24.13 -20.13
CA LYS A 195 7.93 -24.76 -21.05
C LYS A 195 7.79 -26.25 -20.75
N ALA A 196 8.89 -26.95 -20.45
CA ALA A 196 8.89 -28.35 -20.04
C ALA A 196 8.19 -28.57 -18.69
N LEU A 197 8.47 -27.72 -17.69
CA LEU A 197 7.81 -27.76 -16.38
C LEU A 197 6.29 -27.58 -16.49
N LYS A 198 5.83 -26.57 -17.25
CA LYS A 198 4.39 -26.35 -17.46
C LYS A 198 3.71 -27.52 -18.19
N LYS A 199 4.38 -28.12 -19.19
CA LYS A 199 3.89 -29.32 -19.87
C LYS A 199 3.80 -30.52 -18.93
N SER A 200 4.80 -30.73 -18.08
CA SER A 200 4.83 -31.81 -17.07
C SER A 200 3.69 -31.67 -16.06
N HIS A 201 3.48 -30.48 -15.50
CA HIS A 201 2.36 -30.24 -14.57
C HIS A 201 1.00 -30.46 -15.23
N LYS A 202 0.84 -30.05 -16.49
CA LYS A 202 -0.40 -30.26 -17.25
C LYS A 202 -0.66 -31.76 -17.48
N GLN A 203 0.35 -32.52 -17.87
CA GLN A 203 0.22 -33.97 -18.05
C GLN A 203 -0.10 -34.68 -16.74
N LYS A 204 0.55 -34.31 -15.63
CA LYS A 204 0.25 -34.87 -14.30
C LYS A 204 -1.21 -34.66 -13.92
N ALA A 205 -1.75 -33.45 -14.11
CA ALA A 205 -3.15 -33.16 -13.84
C ALA A 205 -4.12 -33.94 -14.77
N GLN A 206 -3.73 -34.15 -16.03
CA GLN A 206 -4.51 -34.93 -17.01
C GLN A 206 -4.47 -36.44 -16.77
N ASN A 207 -3.48 -36.95 -16.03
CA ASN A 207 -3.34 -38.36 -15.72
C ASN A 207 -3.95 -38.74 -14.35
N LEU A 208 -4.47 -37.78 -13.59
CA LEU A 208 -5.18 -38.07 -12.34
C LEU A 208 -6.54 -38.71 -12.63
N SER A 209 -6.90 -39.72 -11.83
CA SER A 209 -8.24 -40.30 -11.81
C SER A 209 -9.30 -39.24 -11.51
N ALA A 210 -10.50 -39.40 -12.08
CA ALA A 210 -11.61 -38.47 -11.89
C ALA A 210 -11.96 -38.26 -10.40
N ALA A 211 -11.81 -39.30 -9.57
CA ALA A 211 -12.01 -39.19 -8.13
C ALA A 211 -10.96 -38.29 -7.45
N SER A 212 -9.68 -38.42 -7.83
CA SER A 212 -8.60 -37.60 -7.28
C SER A 212 -8.70 -36.14 -7.72
N ARG A 213 -9.17 -35.87 -8.95
CA ARG A 213 -9.45 -34.49 -9.40
C ARG A 213 -10.53 -33.82 -8.57
N LYS A 214 -11.63 -34.53 -8.27
CA LYS A 214 -12.69 -34.01 -7.40
C LYS A 214 -12.16 -33.65 -6.01
N VAL A 215 -11.26 -34.44 -5.44
CA VAL A 215 -10.63 -34.13 -4.14
C VAL A 215 -9.81 -32.85 -4.21
N ILE A 216 -8.97 -32.69 -5.24
CA ILE A 216 -8.17 -31.47 -5.43
C ILE A 216 -9.06 -30.24 -5.65
N ASP A 217 -10.14 -30.39 -6.40
CA ASP A 217 -11.10 -29.30 -6.64
C ASP A 217 -11.84 -28.92 -5.35
N GLN A 218 -12.26 -29.89 -4.53
CA GLN A 218 -12.86 -29.64 -3.21
C GLN A 218 -11.89 -28.98 -2.22
N GLU A 219 -10.62 -29.40 -2.20
CA GLU A 219 -9.59 -28.75 -1.39
C GLU A 219 -9.34 -27.31 -1.84
N ARG A 220 -9.35 -27.08 -3.16
CA ARG A 220 -9.23 -25.74 -3.75
C ARG A 220 -10.41 -24.86 -3.36
N GLU A 221 -11.63 -25.37 -3.41
CA GLU A 221 -12.84 -24.64 -2.98
C GLU A 221 -12.77 -24.29 -1.49
N ARG A 222 -12.44 -25.25 -0.62
CA ARG A 222 -12.23 -24.99 0.81
C ARG A 222 -11.17 -23.92 1.07
N ALA A 223 -10.04 -23.97 0.35
CA ALA A 223 -8.98 -22.97 0.48
C ALA A 223 -9.44 -21.57 0.05
N ILE A 224 -10.23 -21.48 -1.03
CA ILE A 224 -10.82 -20.23 -1.50
C ILE A 224 -11.83 -19.69 -0.49
N GLU A 225 -12.69 -20.53 0.07
CA GLU A 225 -13.67 -20.15 1.09
C GLU A 225 -13.00 -19.62 2.36
N LEU A 226 -11.98 -20.33 2.87
CA LEU A 226 -11.20 -19.88 4.03
C LEU A 226 -10.51 -18.54 3.77
N TYR A 227 -9.98 -18.35 2.55
CA TYR A 227 -9.39 -17.08 2.15
C TYR A 227 -10.43 -15.96 2.09
N ARG A 228 -11.61 -16.22 1.51
CA ARG A 228 -12.73 -15.28 1.45
C ARG A 228 -13.22 -14.90 2.85
N ALA A 229 -13.44 -15.86 3.73
CA ALA A 229 -13.84 -15.63 5.11
C ALA A 229 -12.82 -14.76 5.87
N ARG A 230 -11.52 -15.08 5.76
CA ARG A 230 -10.45 -14.25 6.35
C ARG A 230 -10.39 -12.86 5.76
N LYS A 231 -10.66 -12.71 4.46
CA LYS A 231 -10.69 -11.41 3.79
C LYS A 231 -11.89 -10.58 4.26
N ALA A 232 -13.08 -11.19 4.36
CA ALA A 232 -14.28 -10.55 4.90
C ALA A 232 -14.07 -10.07 6.35
N GLN A 233 -13.48 -10.91 7.21
CA GLN A 233 -13.10 -10.52 8.58
C GLN A 233 -12.11 -9.35 8.62
N LYS A 234 -11.15 -9.30 7.68
CA LYS A 234 -10.23 -8.15 7.58
C LYS A 234 -10.94 -6.88 7.14
N MET A 235 -11.92 -6.97 6.24
CA MET A 235 -12.68 -5.83 5.75
C MET A 235 -13.66 -5.30 6.82
N SER A 236 -14.31 -6.18 7.58
CA SER A 236 -15.17 -5.79 8.70
C SER A 236 -14.36 -5.16 9.83
N ALA A 237 -13.21 -5.72 10.19
CA ALA A 237 -12.29 -5.13 11.16
C ALA A 237 -11.71 -3.78 10.71
N ALA A 238 -11.64 -3.54 9.40
CA ALA A 238 -11.23 -2.25 8.83
C ALA A 238 -12.38 -1.23 8.78
N GLY A 239 -13.60 -1.60 9.18
CA GLY A 239 -14.78 -0.75 9.12
C GLY A 239 -15.23 -0.42 7.69
N LEU A 240 -14.84 -1.25 6.72
CA LEU A 240 -15.14 -1.04 5.30
C LEU A 240 -16.36 -1.84 4.81
N THR A 241 -16.99 -2.64 5.66
CA THR A 241 -18.22 -3.35 5.30
C THR A 241 -19.44 -2.44 5.49
N PRO A 242 -20.32 -2.28 4.49
CA PRO A 242 -21.61 -1.64 4.71
C PRO A 242 -22.41 -2.48 5.71
N LEU A 243 -23.01 -1.82 6.70
CA LEU A 243 -24.05 -2.41 7.54
C LEU A 243 -25.15 -2.93 6.60
N SER A 244 -25.32 -4.25 6.51
CA SER A 244 -26.50 -4.83 5.89
C SER A 244 -27.71 -4.30 6.65
N LYS A 245 -28.59 -3.56 5.96
CA LYS A 245 -29.96 -3.35 6.43
C LYS A 245 -30.76 -4.63 6.23
#